data_AF-A0A382IU51-F1
#
_entry.id   AF-A0A382IU51-F1
#
_cell.length_a   1.000
_cell.length_b   1.000
_cell.length_c   1.000
_cell.angle_alpha   90.00
_cell.angle_beta   90.00
_cell.angle_gamma   90.00
#
_symmetry.space_group_name_H-M   'P 1'
#
loop_
_entity.id
_entity.type
_entity.pdbx_description
1 polymer ?
#
loop_
_entity_poly.entity_id
_entity_poly.type
_entity_poly.pdbx_seq_one_letter_code
_entity_poly.pdbx_strand_id
1 'polypeptide(L)'
;MRALLLFGFLLSSGVDGPVVYYGELEGAKKPCQVKARKVFSQISDYKKIKEMGLTEDDAEYWILLEKANAKFNTAVHNVATEKGYDLVVEKGTVKFRKAAPDETQGVISAIP
;
A
#
# COMPACT_ATOMS: atom_id res chain seq x y z
N MET A 1 5.67 12.53 -19.24
CA MET A 1 4.44 12.98 -18.53
C MET A 1 4.19 12.00 -17.41
N ARG A 2 3.95 12.51 -16.20
CA ARG A 2 3.85 11.73 -14.95
C ARG A 2 2.64 10.79 -15.00
N ALA A 3 2.86 9.50 -14.76
CA ALA A 3 1.80 8.53 -14.60
C ALA A 3 1.05 8.83 -13.29
N LEU A 4 -0.23 9.19 -13.45
CA LEU A 4 -1.19 9.34 -12.36
C LEU A 4 -1.56 7.93 -11.89
N LEU A 5 -0.93 7.46 -10.81
CA LEU A 5 -1.33 6.24 -10.11
C LEU A 5 -2.67 6.50 -9.42
N LEU A 6 -3.76 6.20 -10.13
CA LEU A 6 -5.09 6.01 -9.57
C LEU A 6 -5.06 4.81 -8.62
N PHE A 7 -4.74 5.05 -7.35
CA PHE A 7 -4.92 4.08 -6.26
C PHE A 7 -6.40 4.04 -5.86
N GLY A 8 -7.24 3.63 -6.81
CA GLY A 8 -8.53 3.04 -6.55
C GLY A 8 -8.29 1.64 -6.00
N PHE A 9 -8.95 1.32 -4.90
CA PHE A 9 -8.88 0.05 -4.22
C PHE A 9 -9.38 -1.07 -5.16
N LEU A 10 -8.46 -1.70 -5.89
CA LEU A 10 -8.75 -2.87 -6.71
C LEU A 10 -8.97 -4.07 -5.77
N LEU A 11 -10.21 -4.19 -5.29
CA LEU A 11 -10.78 -5.43 -4.81
C LEU A 11 -10.71 -6.45 -5.95
N SER A 12 -9.71 -7.33 -5.91
CA SER A 12 -9.75 -8.69 -6.45
C SER A 12 -10.64 -8.92 -7.68
N SER A 13 -10.28 -8.35 -8.82
CA SER A 13 -10.58 -8.93 -10.14
C SER A 13 -9.68 -8.29 -11.20
N GLY A 14 -8.54 -8.93 -11.48
CA GLY A 14 -7.87 -8.77 -12.77
C GLY A 14 -6.91 -7.60 -12.94
N VAL A 15 -5.99 -7.37 -11.99
CA VAL A 15 -4.65 -6.89 -12.43
C VAL A 15 -3.73 -8.10 -12.36
N ASP A 16 -3.50 -8.74 -13.50
CA ASP A 16 -2.55 -9.86 -13.62
C ASP A 16 -1.11 -9.36 -13.55
N GLY A 17 -0.78 -8.61 -12.49
CA GLY A 17 0.46 -7.88 -12.38
C GLY A 17 0.93 -7.64 -10.95
N PRO A 18 2.22 -7.39 -10.79
CA PRO A 18 2.80 -7.07 -9.49
C PRO A 18 2.27 -5.72 -8.99
N VAL A 19 1.76 -5.68 -7.76
CA VAL A 19 1.38 -4.42 -7.11
C VAL A 19 2.60 -3.88 -6.36
N VAL A 20 3.11 -2.74 -6.81
CA VAL A 20 4.29 -2.07 -6.25
C VAL A 20 3.85 -0.82 -5.50
N TYR A 21 4.33 -0.66 -4.27
CA TYR A 21 4.06 0.50 -3.42
C TYR A 21 5.25 1.46 -3.31
N TYR A 22 6.47 0.95 -3.50
CA TYR A 22 7.70 1.74 -3.45
C TYR A 22 8.79 1.07 -4.29
N GLY A 23 9.60 1.87 -4.99
CA GLY A 23 10.73 1.39 -5.78
C GLY A 23 10.33 0.78 -7.13
N GLU A 24 11.26 0.05 -7.73
CA GLU A 24 11.10 -0.60 -9.04
C GLU A 24 11.34 -2.11 -8.92
N LEU A 25 10.54 -2.90 -9.64
CA LEU A 25 10.66 -4.36 -9.59
C LEU A 25 11.94 -4.86 -10.27
N GLU A 26 12.32 -4.21 -11.37
CA GLU A 26 13.51 -4.54 -12.13
C GLU A 26 14.75 -4.19 -11.33
N GLY A 27 15.66 -5.15 -11.14
CA GLY A 27 16.93 -4.92 -10.45
C GLY A 27 16.84 -4.80 -8.92
N ALA A 28 15.68 -5.00 -8.30
CA ALA A 28 15.52 -4.98 -6.85
C ALA A 28 16.45 -5.98 -6.14
N LYS A 29 17.24 -5.52 -5.19
CA LYS A 29 18.23 -6.30 -4.43
C LYS A 29 17.77 -6.58 -3.01
N LYS A 30 16.98 -5.69 -2.42
CA LYS A 30 16.48 -5.79 -1.05
C LYS A 30 14.97 -5.50 -1.01
N PRO A 31 14.15 -6.40 -1.58
CA PRO A 31 12.71 -6.26 -1.56
C PRO A 31 12.10 -6.59 -0.20
N CYS A 32 10.94 -6.02 0.12
CA CYS A 32 10.04 -6.50 1.16
C CYS A 32 8.60 -6.56 0.66
N GLN A 33 7.74 -7.22 1.45
CA GLN A 33 6.32 -7.41 1.15
C GLN A 33 5.46 -6.84 2.27
N VAL A 34 4.27 -6.36 1.91
CA VAL A 34 3.26 -5.87 2.86
C VAL A 34 1.88 -6.41 2.51
N LYS A 35 0.99 -6.51 3.48
CA LYS A 35 -0.44 -6.78 3.24
C LYS A 35 -1.22 -5.48 3.34
N ALA A 36 -1.40 -4.76 2.24
CA ALA A 36 -2.01 -3.44 2.24
C ALA A 36 -3.39 -3.44 2.90
N ARG A 37 -4.24 -4.44 2.64
CA ARG A 37 -5.55 -4.58 3.31
C ARG A 37 -5.45 -4.54 4.83
N LYS A 38 -4.41 -5.18 5.41
CA LYS A 38 -4.18 -5.13 6.86
C LYS A 38 -3.72 -3.75 7.31
N VAL A 39 -2.82 -3.10 6.57
CA VAL A 39 -2.36 -1.75 6.89
C VAL A 39 -3.51 -0.74 6.83
N PHE A 40 -4.28 -0.71 5.73
CA PHE A 40 -5.45 0.17 5.58
C PHE A 40 -6.49 -0.04 6.70
N SER A 41 -6.70 -1.28 7.16
CA SER A 41 -7.60 -1.54 8.29
C SER A 41 -7.19 -0.87 9.60
N GLN A 42 -5.95 -0.39 9.70
CA GLN A 42 -5.43 0.34 10.87
C GLN A 42 -5.50 1.87 10.70
N ILE A 43 -5.66 2.38 9.47
CA ILE A 43 -5.68 3.81 9.19
C ILE A 43 -7.06 4.41 9.54
N SER A 44 -7.07 5.44 10.37
CA SER A 44 -8.31 6.05 10.91
C SER A 44 -9.25 6.58 9.82
N ASP A 45 -8.73 7.20 8.76
CA ASP A 45 -9.57 7.71 7.68
C ASP A 45 -10.25 6.58 6.88
N TYR A 46 -9.56 5.46 6.69
CA TYR A 46 -10.16 4.27 6.05
C TYR A 46 -11.20 3.59 6.95
N LYS A 47 -10.98 3.59 8.28
CA LYS A 47 -11.98 3.11 9.24
C LYS A 47 -13.26 3.94 9.16
N LYS A 48 -13.17 5.27 9.06
CA LYS A 48 -14.32 6.16 8.89
C LYS A 48 -15.15 5.83 7.65
N ILE A 49 -14.50 5.55 6.51
CA ILE A 49 -15.19 5.09 5.30
C ILE A 49 -16.06 3.85 5.58
N LYS A 50 -15.50 2.87 6.30
CA LYS A 50 -16.22 1.64 6.65
C LYS A 50 -17.32 1.85 7.69
N GLU A 51 -17.07 2.68 8.70
CA GLU A 51 -18.01 3.00 9.77
C GLU A 51 -19.22 3.78 9.25
N MET A 52 -18.98 4.72 8.33
CA MET A 52 -20.03 5.56 7.72
C MET A 52 -20.71 4.89 6.53
N GLY A 53 -20.23 3.71 6.08
CA GLY A 53 -20.78 3.01 4.93
C GLY A 53 -20.63 3.78 3.61
N LEU A 54 -19.61 4.65 3.50
CA LEU A 54 -19.38 5.47 2.32
C LEU A 54 -18.98 4.61 1.13
N THR A 55 -19.44 5.01 -0.04
CA THR A 55 -19.25 4.35 -1.34
C THR A 55 -18.58 5.30 -2.34
N GLU A 56 -18.19 4.79 -3.50
CA GLU A 56 -17.56 5.60 -4.56
C GLU A 56 -18.47 6.70 -5.13
N ASP A 57 -19.78 6.62 -4.87
CA ASP A 57 -20.75 7.65 -5.24
C ASP A 57 -20.74 8.85 -4.26
N ASP A 58 -20.13 8.69 -3.08
CA ASP A 58 -20.04 9.72 -2.06
C ASP A 58 -18.78 10.58 -2.25
N ALA A 59 -18.93 11.89 -2.33
CA ALA A 59 -17.77 12.79 -2.44
C ALA A 59 -16.79 12.65 -1.24
N GLU A 60 -17.33 12.39 -0.04
CA GLU A 60 -16.54 12.20 1.17
C GLU A 60 -15.68 10.92 1.14
N TYR A 61 -16.13 9.89 0.42
CA TYR A 61 -15.35 8.66 0.23
C TYR A 61 -13.97 8.96 -0.37
N TRP A 62 -13.96 9.73 -1.47
CA TRP A 62 -12.72 10.07 -2.18
C TRP A 62 -11.77 10.88 -1.32
N ILE A 63 -12.30 11.83 -0.54
CA ILE A 63 -11.51 12.67 0.37
C ILE A 63 -10.86 11.82 1.47
N LEU A 64 -11.62 10.92 2.10
CA LEU A 64 -11.09 10.05 3.15
C LEU A 64 -10.13 9.00 2.59
N LEU A 65 -10.41 8.48 1.39
CA LEU A 65 -9.55 7.49 0.74
C LEU A 65 -8.21 8.12 0.35
N GLU A 66 -8.20 9.35 -0.18
CA GLU A 66 -6.99 10.09 -0.49
C GLU A 66 -6.14 10.32 0.78
N LYS A 67 -6.76 10.73 1.90
CA LYS A 67 -6.07 10.87 3.19
C LYS A 67 -5.48 9.55 3.67
N ALA A 68 -6.23 8.45 3.55
CA ALA A 68 -5.76 7.14 3.94
C ALA A 68 -4.58 6.67 3.06
N ASN A 69 -4.66 6.89 1.75
CA ASN A 69 -3.59 6.61 0.79
C ASN A 69 -2.33 7.41 1.10
N ALA A 70 -2.46 8.70 1.42
CA ALA A 70 -1.33 9.54 1.81
C ALA A 70 -0.61 8.97 3.04
N LYS A 71 -1.36 8.61 4.10
CA LYS A 71 -0.79 7.99 5.30
C LYS A 71 -0.12 6.65 5.02
N PHE A 72 -0.76 5.80 4.22
CA PHE A 72 -0.20 4.51 3.80
C PHE A 72 1.13 4.71 3.06
N ASN A 73 1.16 5.59 2.06
CA ASN A 73 2.36 5.86 1.26
C ASN A 73 3.49 6.45 2.10
N THR A 74 3.18 7.38 3.02
CA THR A 74 4.17 7.91 3.96
C THR A 74 4.74 6.81 4.86
N ALA A 75 3.90 5.94 5.42
CA ALA A 75 4.36 4.84 6.27
C ALA A 75 5.24 3.84 5.50
N VAL A 76 4.84 3.45 4.30
CA VAL A 76 5.63 2.58 3.41
C VAL A 76 6.98 3.22 3.08
N HIS A 77 6.98 4.50 2.69
CA HIS A 77 8.20 5.23 2.37
C HIS A 77 9.15 5.28 3.57
N ASN A 78 8.65 5.60 4.76
CA ASN A 78 9.46 5.67 5.98
C ASN A 78 10.10 4.32 6.33
N VAL A 79 9.32 3.24 6.27
CA VAL A 79 9.86 1.89 6.53
C VAL A 79 10.87 1.48 5.46
N ALA A 80 10.62 1.81 4.20
CA ALA A 80 11.53 1.51 3.10
C ALA A 80 12.86 2.24 3.28
N THR A 81 12.85 3.53 3.60
CA THR A 81 14.07 4.32 3.78
C THR A 81 14.82 3.93 5.05
N GLU A 82 14.14 3.78 6.19
CA GLU A 82 14.75 3.43 7.48
C GLU A 82 15.45 2.06 7.43
N LYS A 83 14.80 1.07 6.81
CA LYS A 83 15.35 -0.29 6.70
C LYS A 83 16.16 -0.51 5.42
N GLY A 84 16.25 0.51 4.55
CA GLY A 84 16.98 0.47 3.29
C GLY A 84 16.43 -0.54 2.28
N TYR A 85 15.12 -0.75 2.23
CA TYR A 85 14.48 -1.54 1.17
C TYR A 85 14.45 -0.73 -0.13
N ASP A 86 14.71 -1.40 -1.25
CA ASP A 86 14.67 -0.81 -2.59
C ASP A 86 13.39 -1.14 -3.37
N LEU A 87 12.54 -2.01 -2.81
CA LEU A 87 11.27 -2.40 -3.37
C LEU A 87 10.29 -2.80 -2.25
N VAL A 88 9.06 -2.29 -2.31
CA VAL A 88 7.95 -2.74 -1.45
C VAL A 88 6.77 -3.13 -2.33
N VAL A 89 6.26 -4.36 -2.16
CA VAL A 89 5.16 -4.90 -2.98
C VAL A 89 4.06 -5.51 -2.12
N GLU A 90 2.88 -5.73 -2.72
CA GLU A 90 1.84 -6.52 -2.08
C GLU A 90 2.28 -7.98 -1.91
N LYS A 91 2.00 -8.51 -0.74
CA LYS A 91 2.32 -9.89 -0.39
C LYS A 91 1.56 -10.85 -1.28
N GLY A 92 2.30 -11.67 -2.02
CA GLY A 92 1.76 -12.69 -2.90
C GLY A 92 1.64 -12.28 -4.36
N THR A 93 1.86 -11.01 -4.71
CA THR A 93 1.80 -10.56 -6.13
C THR A 93 3.14 -10.75 -6.86
N VAL A 94 4.25 -10.89 -6.14
CA VAL A 94 5.58 -11.13 -6.70
C VAL A 94 6.20 -12.39 -6.10
N LYS A 95 6.70 -13.29 -6.96
CA LYS A 95 7.52 -14.44 -6.56
C LYS A 95 9.00 -14.04 -6.60
N PHE A 96 9.62 -13.96 -5.43
CA PHE A 96 11.05 -13.72 -5.31
C PHE A 96 11.83 -15.04 -5.21
N ARG A 97 13.07 -15.05 -5.73
CA ARG A 97 13.96 -16.23 -5.61
C ARG A 97 14.26 -16.58 -4.15
N LYS A 98 14.43 -15.56 -3.30
CA LYS A 98 14.55 -15.67 -1.85
C LYS A 98 13.31 -15.05 -1.22
N ALA A 99 12.80 -15.65 -0.15
CA ALA A 99 11.67 -15.09 0.59
C ALA A 99 11.98 -13.64 1.00
N ALA A 100 11.13 -12.71 0.55
CA ALA A 100 11.20 -11.31 0.97
C ALA A 100 10.54 -11.16 2.36
N PRO A 101 11.12 -10.36 3.27
CA PRO A 101 10.56 -10.11 4.58
C PRO A 101 9.16 -9.50 4.49
N ASP A 102 8.29 -9.87 5.43
CA ASP A 102 6.96 -9.27 5.60
C ASP A 102 7.06 -8.11 6.59
N GLU A 103 6.86 -6.90 6.08
CA GLU A 103 6.96 -5.65 6.84
C GLU A 103 5.60 -5.05 7.17
N THR A 104 4.52 -5.84 7.08
CA THR A 104 3.16 -5.37 7.39
C THR A 104 3.09 -4.70 8.77
N GLN A 105 3.69 -5.29 9.80
CA GLN A 105 3.66 -4.71 11.15
C GLN A 105 4.55 -3.48 11.25
N GLY A 106 5.70 -3.46 10.57
CA GLY A 106 6.57 -2.28 10.51
C GLY A 106 5.82 -1.08 9.91
N VAL A 107 5.10 -1.31 8.81
CA VAL A 107 4.29 -0.26 8.17
C VAL A 107 3.12 0.17 9.05
N ILE A 108 2.44 -0.75 9.74
CA ILE A 108 1.37 -0.39 10.70
C ILE A 108 1.91 0.53 11.81
N SER A 109 3.07 0.20 12.38
CA SER A 109 3.68 1.00 13.43
C SER A 109 4.18 2.37 12.95
N ALA A 110 4.36 2.55 11.64
CA ALA A 110 4.83 3.79 11.02
C ALA A 110 3.71 4.67 10.47
N ILE A 111 2.43 4.33 10.70
CA ILE A 111 1.29 5.17 10.30
C ILE A 111 1.32 6.47 11.12
N PRO A 112 1.32 7.66 10.48
CA PRO A 112 1.28 8.94 11.16
C PRO A 112 -0.11 9.32 11.68
#